data_AF-A0A3D4H9F6-F1
#
_entry.id   AF-A0A3D4H9F6-F1
#
_cell.length_a   1.000
_cell.length_b   1.000
_cell.length_c   1.000
_cell.angle_alpha   90.00
_cell.angle_beta   90.00
_cell.angle_gamma   90.00
#
_symmetry.space_group_name_H-M   'P 1'
#
loop_
_entity.id
_entity.type
_entity.pdbx_description
1 polymer ?
#
loop_
_entity_poly.entity_id
_entity_poly.type
_entity_poly.pdbx_seq_one_letter_code
_entity_poly.pdbx_strand_id
1 'polypeptide(L)'
;MSKLDSGYKVTAKSAVIDTILTVIVWFLFTLWFKPHVMSYEPATVFFWAGFSALPAAGTFWLCLQMYKVTAAHQRKLKEEKEDNSE
;
A
#
# COMPACT_ATOMS: atom_id res chain seq x y z
N MET A 1 22.63 25.01 7.63
CA MET A 1 22.28 23.88 6.74
C MET A 1 21.25 23.04 7.47
N SER A 2 20.09 22.86 6.85
CA SER A 2 18.81 22.56 7.48
C SER A 2 18.66 21.14 8.04
N LYS A 3 18.20 21.02 9.30
CA LYS A 3 17.53 19.82 9.85
C LYS A 3 16.28 19.39 9.06
N LEU A 4 15.93 20.12 7.99
CA LEU A 4 14.81 19.89 7.09
C LEU A 4 15.07 18.77 6.06
N ASP A 5 16.30 18.24 5.95
CA ASP A 5 16.62 17.13 5.01
C ASP A 5 16.50 15.73 5.65
N SER A 6 16.21 15.62 6.94
CA SER A 6 15.80 14.31 7.52
C SER A 6 14.35 13.96 7.15
N GLY A 7 13.95 14.33 5.93
CA GLY A 7 12.71 13.97 5.29
C GLY A 7 12.62 12.46 5.16
N TYR A 8 11.42 11.93 5.39
CA TYR A 8 10.93 10.66 4.89
C TYR A 8 12.02 9.71 4.41
N LYS A 9 12.81 9.15 5.34
CA LYS A 9 13.45 7.87 5.07
C LYS A 9 12.28 6.91 4.95
N VAL A 10 11.75 6.76 3.74
CA VAL A 10 11.00 5.59 3.35
C VAL A 10 11.99 4.47 3.58
N THR A 11 11.99 3.95 4.80
CA THR A 11 12.89 2.88 5.19
C THR A 11 12.67 1.82 4.13
N ALA A 12 13.72 1.49 3.36
CA ALA A 12 13.60 0.56 2.25
C ALA A 12 12.92 -0.75 2.71
N LYS A 13 13.12 -1.11 3.98
CA LYS A 13 12.42 -2.22 4.65
C LYS A 13 10.90 -2.04 4.70
N SER A 14 10.37 -0.85 5.01
CA SER A 14 8.94 -0.57 5.01
C SER A 14 8.37 -0.61 3.59
N ALA A 15 9.09 -0.10 2.59
CA ALA A 15 8.66 -0.23 1.20
C ALA A 15 8.59 -1.71 0.76
N VAL A 16 9.58 -2.52 1.14
CA VAL A 16 9.58 -3.97 0.87
C VAL A 16 8.42 -4.67 1.58
N ILE A 17 8.13 -4.33 2.83
CA ILE A 17 6.98 -4.87 3.58
C ILE A 17 5.67 -4.52 2.88
N ASP A 18 5.51 -3.26 2.48
CA ASP A 18 4.33 -2.81 1.74
C ASP A 18 4.20 -3.62 0.41
N THR A 19 5.33 -4.00 -0.22
CA THR A 19 5.33 -4.65 -1.55
C THR A 19 4.91 -6.10 -1.41
N ILE A 20 5.41 -6.75 -0.37
CA ILE A 20 4.99 -8.10 0.00
C ILE A 20 3.49 -8.09 0.32
N LEU A 21 3.01 -7.11 1.09
CA LEU A 21 1.61 -7.01 1.47
C LEU A 21 0.69 -6.79 0.26
N THR A 22 1.10 -5.96 -0.69
CA THR A 22 0.36 -5.73 -1.95
C THR A 22 0.32 -6.97 -2.85
N VAL A 23 1.41 -7.75 -2.92
CA VAL A 23 1.42 -9.02 -3.67
C VAL A 23 0.50 -10.07 -3.03
N ILE A 24 0.45 -10.14 -1.69
CA ILE A 24 -0.48 -11.02 -0.97
C ILE A 24 -1.92 -10.62 -1.25
N VAL A 25 -2.23 -9.31 -1.18
CA VAL A 25 -3.55 -8.76 -1.47
C VAL A 25 -3.94 -9.02 -2.93
N TRP A 26 -3.01 -8.87 -3.87
CA TRP A 26 -3.23 -9.22 -5.28
C TRP A 26 -3.64 -10.69 -5.44
N PHE A 27 -2.93 -11.61 -4.79
CA PHE A 27 -3.24 -13.05 -4.87
C PHE A 27 -4.62 -13.38 -4.28
N LEU A 28 -4.98 -12.75 -3.16
CA LEU A 28 -6.31 -12.86 -2.54
C LEU A 28 -7.41 -12.35 -3.47
N PHE A 29 -7.21 -11.20 -4.12
CA PHE A 29 -8.17 -10.67 -5.09
C PHE A 29 -8.31 -11.58 -6.32
N THR A 30 -7.22 -12.12 -6.85
CA THR A 30 -7.28 -13.07 -7.97
C THR A 30 -8.08 -14.33 -7.62
N LEU A 31 -7.93 -14.86 -6.40
CA LEU A 31 -8.74 -15.98 -5.91
C LEU A 31 -10.22 -15.60 -5.75
N TRP A 32 -10.51 -14.37 -5.30
CA TRP A 32 -11.86 -13.87 -5.15
C TRP A 32 -12.58 -13.68 -6.49
N PHE A 33 -11.86 -13.26 -7.53
CA PHE A 33 -12.45 -13.05 -8.87
C PHE A 33 -12.66 -14.36 -9.64
N LYS A 34 -12.02 -15.46 -9.26
CA LYS A 34 -12.17 -16.77 -9.89
C LYS A 34 -13.64 -17.20 -10.12
N PRO A 35 -14.57 -17.14 -9.16
CA PRO A 35 -15.98 -17.51 -9.37
C PRO A 35 -16.77 -16.53 -10.26
N HIS A 36 -16.28 -15.30 -10.48
CA HIS A 36 -16.95 -14.30 -11.31
C HIS A 36 -16.60 -14.41 -12.81
N VAL A 37 -15.53 -15.12 -13.16
CA VAL A 37 -15.13 -15.28 -14.56
C VAL A 37 -15.83 -16.50 -15.15
N MET A 38 -16.84 -16.25 -15.98
CA MET A 38 -17.54 -17.27 -16.75
C MET A 38 -16.66 -17.70 -17.94
N SER A 39 -15.65 -18.54 -17.69
CA SER A 39 -14.80 -19.09 -18.76
C SER A 39 -14.51 -20.58 -18.55
N TYR A 40 -14.47 -21.32 -19.65
CA TYR A 40 -14.37 -22.78 -19.69
C TYR A 40 -12.92 -23.26 -19.56
N GLU A 41 -11.93 -22.41 -19.88
CA GLU A 41 -10.51 -22.75 -19.77
C GLU A 41 -9.83 -22.09 -18.57
N PRO A 42 -9.14 -22.86 -17.70
CA PRO A 42 -8.57 -22.36 -16.47
C PRO A 42 -7.45 -21.31 -16.70
N ALA A 43 -6.67 -21.43 -17.77
CA ALA A 43 -5.57 -20.50 -18.07
C ALA A 43 -6.09 -19.08 -18.35
N THR A 44 -7.18 -18.98 -19.12
CA THR A 44 -7.83 -17.71 -19.45
C THR A 44 -8.44 -17.08 -18.21
N VAL A 45 -9.07 -17.88 -17.32
CA VAL A 45 -9.61 -17.40 -16.05
C VAL A 45 -8.54 -16.72 -15.19
N PHE A 46 -7.36 -17.34 -15.02
CA PHE A 46 -6.30 -16.76 -14.20
C PHE A 46 -5.72 -15.48 -14.81
N PHE A 47 -5.61 -15.41 -16.14
CA PHE A 47 -5.12 -14.21 -16.82
C PHE A 47 -6.05 -13.01 -16.59
N TRP A 48 -7.35 -13.19 -16.82
CA TRP A 48 -8.34 -12.12 -16.64
C TRP A 48 -8.56 -11.75 -15.17
N ALA A 49 -8.60 -12.73 -14.27
CA ALA A 49 -8.71 -12.49 -12.82
C ALA A 49 -7.46 -11.79 -12.25
N GLY A 50 -6.27 -12.10 -12.78
CA GLY A 50 -5.04 -11.40 -12.43
C GLY A 50 -5.03 -9.95 -12.93
N PHE A 51 -5.49 -9.72 -14.16
CA PHE A 51 -5.58 -8.39 -14.77
C PHE A 51 -6.60 -7.50 -14.05
N SER A 52 -7.76 -8.04 -13.65
CA SER A 52 -8.76 -7.28 -12.88
C SER A 52 -8.32 -6.99 -11.43
N ALA A 53 -7.46 -7.84 -10.85
CA ALA A 53 -6.92 -7.65 -9.51
C ALA A 53 -5.76 -6.64 -9.46
N LEU A 54 -5.09 -6.34 -10.59
CA LEU A 54 -3.97 -5.40 -10.63
C LEU A 54 -4.32 -3.98 -10.16
N PRO A 55 -5.42 -3.34 -10.64
CA PRO A 55 -5.84 -2.02 -10.14
C PRO A 55 -6.19 -2.02 -8.65
N ALA A 56 -6.80 -3.10 -8.15
CA ALA A 56 -7.15 -3.22 -6.73
C ALA A 56 -5.89 -3.27 -5.85
N ALA A 57 -4.90 -4.06 -6.24
CA ALA A 57 -3.60 -4.12 -5.57
C ALA A 57 -2.84 -2.78 -5.67
N GLY A 58 -2.87 -2.12 -6.82
CA GLY A 58 -2.28 -0.79 -7.02
C GLY A 58 -2.93 0.30 -6.15
N THR A 59 -4.25 0.25 -5.98
CA THR A 59 -4.95 1.19 -5.08
C THR A 59 -4.58 0.93 -3.62
N PHE A 60 -4.46 -0.33 -3.22
CA PHE A 60 -4.01 -0.69 -1.87
C PHE A 60 -2.58 -0.18 -1.57
N TRP A 61 -1.66 -0.27 -2.54
CA TRP A 61 -0.32 0.31 -2.44
C TRP A 61 -0.35 1.82 -2.19
N LEU A 62 -1.14 2.55 -2.98
CA LEU A 62 -1.27 4.00 -2.83
C LEU A 62 -1.87 4.39 -1.47
N CYS A 63 -2.86 3.64 -0.98
CA CYS A 63 -3.42 3.83 0.35
C CYS A 63 -2.36 3.67 1.46
N LEU A 64 -1.47 2.68 1.36
CA LEU A 64 -0.38 2.50 2.33
C LEU A 64 0.59 3.69 2.32
N GLN A 65 0.91 4.23 1.14
CA GLN A 65 1.76 5.42 1.04
C GLN A 65 1.10 6.63 1.72
N MET A 66 -0.18 6.87 1.45
CA MET A 66 -0.92 7.97 2.07
C MET A 66 -1.06 7.81 3.59
N TYR A 67 -1.29 6.59 4.08
CA TYR A 67 -1.34 6.30 5.50
C TYR A 67 -0.04 6.69 6.21
N LYS A 68 1.12 6.34 5.63
CA LYS A 68 2.44 6.67 6.17
C LYS A 68 2.69 8.18 6.16
N VAL A 69 2.21 8.86 5.11
CA VAL A 69 2.31 10.32 5.02
C VAL A 69 1.53 10.98 6.16
N THR A 70 0.27 10.59 6.35
CA THR A 70 -0.59 11.12 7.41
C THR A 70 -0.06 10.79 8.81
N ALA A 71 0.40 9.56 9.04
CA ALA A 71 0.95 9.15 10.33
C ALA A 71 2.20 9.97 10.71
N ALA A 72 3.09 10.24 9.74
CA ALA A 72 4.25 11.11 9.97
C ALA A 72 3.83 12.56 10.26
N HIS A 73 2.80 13.07 9.58
CA HIS A 73 2.27 14.41 9.85
C HIS A 73 1.65 14.52 11.25
N GLN A 74 0.84 13.55 11.67
CA GLN A 74 0.22 13.53 13.00
C GLN A 74 1.25 13.47 14.13
N ARG A 75 2.36 12.73 13.94
CA ARG A 75 3.45 12.67 14.93
C ARG A 75 4.11 14.04 15.13
N LYS A 76 4.36 14.79 14.05
CA LYS A 76 4.91 16.15 14.12
C LYS A 76 3.99 17.12 14.85
N LEU A 77 2.68 17.07 14.56
CA LEU A 77 1.69 17.90 15.24
C LEU A 77 1.60 17.61 16.75
N LYS A 78 1.89 16.37 17.17
CA LYS A 78 1.93 16.00 18.59
C LYS A 78 3.18 16.55 19.28
N GLU A 79 4.35 16.47 18.64
CA GLU A 79 5.61 17.02 19.14
C GLU A 79 5.54 18.55 19.33
N GLU A 80 4.96 19.28 18.37
CA GLU A 80 4.79 20.74 18.46
C GLU A 80 3.86 21.17 19.60
N LYS A 81 2.84 20.36 19.91
CA LYS A 81 1.95 20.63 21.05
C LYS A 81 2.63 20.42 22.40
N GLU A 82 3.55 19.46 22.48
CA GLU A 82 4.31 19.17 23.70
C GLU A 82 5.33 20.30 23.97
N ASP A 83 6.05 20.77 22.94
CA ASP A 83 7.00 21.89 23.04
C ASP A 83 6.33 23.22 23.43
N ASN A 84 5.15 23.52 22.89
CA ASN A 84 4.41 24.76 23.21
C ASN A 84 3.65 24.70 24.56
N SER A 85 3.78 23.60 25.31
CA SER A 85 3.19 23.43 26.64
C SER A 85 4.21 23.37 27.78
N GLU A 86 5.51 23.41 27.46
CA GLU A 86 6.62 23.66 28.40
C GLU A 86 7.00 25.15 28.41
#